data_AF-A0A5Q0SJX4-F1
#
_entry.id   AF-A0A5Q0SJX4-F1
#
_cell.length_a   1.000
_cell.length_b   1.000
_cell.length_c   1.000
_cell.angle_alpha   90.00
_cell.angle_beta   90.00
_cell.angle_gamma   90.00
#
_symmetry.space_group_name_H-M   'P 1'
#
loop_
_entity.id
_entity.type
_entity.pdbx_description
1 polymer ?
#
loop_
_entity_poly.entity_id
_entity_poly.type
_entity_poly.pdbx_seq_one_letter_code
_entity_poly.pdbx_strand_id
1 'polypeptide(L)'
;MQIEYTKRHWKVLNDKRKKAIEVLSLIKQYGMEGYVYGSVARGDVNEKSDIDIIVFNPNQILLDTLNVHHKYIIQATPNSIPKAYLSLDEEETVVISFPLGRLRRNEIEFYSFGGLVNLKDLLENRRVPGVNKKLMLIIPTENGHMEIPLEGNEDYASKLLKISLDTIMERKKLLTKRIERGHTGIFLRYDLSGNESIYDAFNRMYKSNKFFKRMVDV
;
A
#
# COMPACT_ATOMS: atom_id res chain seq x y z
N MET A 1 -10.48 21.88 5.17
CA MET A 1 -11.38 21.61 6.31
C MET A 1 -10.58 20.97 7.43
N GLN A 2 -10.73 21.41 8.67
CA GLN A 2 -10.07 20.78 9.81
C GLN A 2 -11.00 19.75 10.43
N ILE A 3 -10.47 18.56 10.70
CA ILE A 3 -11.15 17.44 11.35
C ILE A 3 -10.45 17.16 12.67
N GLU A 4 -11.21 17.17 13.76
CA GLU A 4 -10.73 16.77 15.08
C GLU A 4 -11.06 15.32 15.37
N TYR A 5 -10.11 14.60 15.95
CA TYR A 5 -10.25 13.20 16.27
C TYR A 5 -10.89 13.01 17.63
N THR A 6 -11.95 12.20 17.64
CA THR A 6 -12.53 11.69 18.88
C THR A 6 -11.58 10.72 19.55
N LYS A 7 -11.79 10.46 20.86
CA LYS A 7 -11.08 9.39 21.58
C LYS A 7 -11.18 8.03 20.88
N ARG A 8 -12.34 7.76 20.24
CA ARG A 8 -12.54 6.53 19.47
C ARG A 8 -11.62 6.48 18.26
N HIS A 9 -11.49 7.57 17.51
CA HIS A 9 -10.61 7.66 16.35
C HIS A 9 -9.15 7.38 16.73
N TRP A 10 -8.68 8.01 17.81
CA TRP A 10 -7.34 7.75 18.34
C TRP A 10 -7.14 6.31 18.76
N LYS A 11 -8.14 5.70 19.40
CA LYS A 11 -8.07 4.28 19.78
C LYS A 11 -7.91 3.38 18.55
N VAL A 12 -8.74 3.57 17.51
CA VAL A 12 -8.65 2.80 16.27
C VAL A 12 -7.28 2.96 15.61
N LEU A 13 -6.75 4.19 15.56
CA LEU A 13 -5.42 4.45 15.01
C LEU A 13 -4.32 3.72 15.79
N ASN A 14 -4.36 3.82 17.12
CA ASN A 14 -3.36 3.21 17.99
C ASN A 14 -3.41 1.67 17.91
N ASP A 15 -4.60 1.08 17.89
CA ASP A 15 -4.78 -0.37 17.80
C ASP A 15 -4.23 -0.90 16.46
N LYS A 16 -4.57 -0.22 15.33
CA LYS A 16 -4.04 -0.59 14.00
C LYS A 16 -2.53 -0.39 13.91
N ARG A 17 -1.99 0.71 14.47
CA ARG A 17 -0.53 0.96 14.48
C ARG A 17 0.22 -0.05 15.33
N LYS A 18 -0.33 -0.45 16.48
CA LYS A 18 0.25 -1.51 17.31
C LYS A 18 0.37 -2.81 16.52
N LYS A 19 -0.69 -3.21 15.82
CA LYS A 19 -0.66 -4.40 14.97
C LYS A 19 0.37 -4.26 13.85
N ALA A 20 0.43 -3.10 13.19
CA ALA A 20 1.41 -2.86 12.13
C ALA A 20 2.86 -2.91 12.65
N ILE A 21 3.13 -2.41 13.86
CA ILE A 21 4.45 -2.49 14.52
C ILE A 21 4.86 -3.95 14.75
N GLU A 22 3.94 -4.82 15.17
CA GLU A 22 4.21 -6.27 15.32
C GLU A 22 4.70 -6.87 13.99
N VAL A 23 3.98 -6.59 12.90
CA VAL A 23 4.33 -7.12 11.57
C VAL A 23 5.64 -6.55 11.05
N LEU A 24 5.87 -5.24 11.16
CA LEU A 24 7.12 -4.62 10.74
C LEU A 24 8.32 -5.09 11.57
N SER A 25 8.12 -5.37 12.86
CA SER A 25 9.17 -5.92 13.72
C SER A 25 9.57 -7.33 13.29
N LEU A 26 8.59 -8.17 12.92
CA LEU A 26 8.85 -9.50 12.35
C LEU A 26 9.64 -9.39 11.04
N ILE A 27 9.22 -8.51 10.11
CA ILE A 27 9.94 -8.29 8.84
C ILE A 27 11.39 -7.85 9.10
N LYS A 28 11.59 -6.98 10.09
CA LYS A 28 12.93 -6.51 10.50
C LYS A 28 13.81 -7.62 11.08
N GLN A 29 13.23 -8.58 11.81
CA GLN A 29 13.97 -9.75 12.32
C GLN A 29 14.50 -10.63 11.18
N TYR A 30 13.80 -10.69 10.05
CA TYR A 30 14.29 -11.35 8.83
C TYR A 30 15.27 -10.50 8.01
N GLY A 31 15.75 -9.38 8.55
CA GLY A 31 16.72 -8.51 7.89
C GLY A 31 16.16 -7.67 6.74
N MET A 32 14.84 -7.53 6.65
CA MET A 32 14.15 -6.73 5.63
C MET A 32 13.58 -5.45 6.23
N GLU A 33 13.32 -4.45 5.39
CA GLU A 33 12.61 -3.24 5.79
C GLU A 33 11.21 -3.22 5.15
N GLY A 34 10.19 -3.06 5.99
CA GLY A 34 8.81 -2.90 5.57
C GLY A 34 8.27 -1.51 5.92
N TYR A 35 7.24 -1.11 5.19
CA TYR A 35 6.60 0.20 5.36
C TYR A 35 5.10 0.05 5.36
N VAL A 36 4.43 0.79 6.24
CA VAL A 36 2.98 0.93 6.24
C VAL A 36 2.62 2.11 5.34
N TYR A 37 1.57 1.96 4.55
CA TYR A 37 1.08 3.05 3.71
C TYR A 37 -0.42 3.28 3.86
N GLY A 38 -0.90 4.40 3.34
CA GLY A 38 -2.32 4.72 3.33
C GLY A 38 -2.82 5.30 4.65
N SER A 39 -4.05 4.95 5.04
CA SER A 39 -4.74 5.63 6.16
C SER A 39 -4.05 5.46 7.51
N VAL A 40 -3.36 4.34 7.75
CA VAL A 40 -2.61 4.10 9.00
C VAL A 40 -1.36 4.99 9.09
N ALA A 41 -0.72 5.27 7.94
CA ALA A 41 0.42 6.17 7.84
C ALA A 41 0.02 7.63 8.10
N ARG A 42 -1.11 8.05 7.50
CA ARG A 42 -1.64 9.42 7.61
C ARG A 42 -2.39 9.69 8.91
N GLY A 43 -3.09 8.70 9.44
CA GLY A 43 -3.90 8.80 10.66
C GLY A 43 -5.40 8.93 10.45
N ASP A 44 -5.88 9.15 9.21
CA ASP A 44 -7.31 9.30 8.86
C ASP A 44 -8.04 7.94 8.77
N VAL A 45 -7.83 7.08 9.77
CA VAL A 45 -8.40 5.74 9.82
C VAL A 45 -9.87 5.73 10.20
N ASN A 46 -10.56 4.64 9.85
CA ASN A 46 -11.82 4.25 10.45
C ASN A 46 -11.77 2.74 10.79
N GLU A 47 -12.84 2.19 11.36
CA GLU A 47 -12.90 0.77 11.76
C GLU A 47 -12.57 -0.18 10.59
N LYS A 48 -13.04 0.17 9.38
CA LYS A 48 -12.85 -0.59 8.13
C LYS A 48 -11.54 -0.27 7.42
N SER A 49 -10.63 0.48 8.03
CA SER A 49 -9.33 0.76 7.42
C SER A 49 -8.44 -0.48 7.48
N ASP A 50 -7.88 -0.86 6.33
CA ASP A 50 -6.91 -1.96 6.23
C ASP A 50 -5.51 -1.51 6.72
N ILE A 51 -4.68 -2.48 7.06
CA ILE A 51 -3.26 -2.34 7.38
C ILE A 51 -2.46 -2.88 6.20
N ASP A 52 -2.13 -1.98 5.28
CA ASP A 52 -1.33 -2.30 4.12
C ASP A 52 0.18 -2.11 4.39
N ILE A 53 0.96 -3.15 4.16
CA ILE A 53 2.41 -3.16 4.30
C ILE A 53 3.07 -3.47 2.96
N ILE A 54 4.15 -2.74 2.63
CA ILE A 54 4.98 -2.99 1.45
C ILE A 54 6.43 -3.27 1.89
N VAL A 55 7.03 -4.31 1.31
CA VAL A 55 8.47 -4.59 1.40
C VAL A 55 9.07 -4.33 0.02
N PHE A 56 9.79 -3.22 -0.14
CA PHE A 56 10.33 -2.80 -1.44
C PHE A 56 11.47 -3.68 -1.95
N ASN A 57 12.32 -4.15 -1.02
CA ASN A 57 13.47 -5.00 -1.31
C ASN A 57 13.26 -6.37 -0.64
N PRO A 58 12.41 -7.24 -1.20
CA PRO A 58 12.04 -8.48 -0.56
C PRO A 58 13.13 -9.56 -0.70
N ASN A 59 13.39 -10.28 0.38
CA ASN A 59 13.82 -11.67 0.28
C ASN A 59 12.57 -12.53 0.09
N GLN A 60 12.24 -12.84 -1.17
CA GLN A 60 10.99 -13.52 -1.52
C GLN A 60 10.87 -14.89 -0.85
N ILE A 61 11.97 -15.64 -0.74
CA ILE A 61 11.99 -16.97 -0.12
C ILE A 61 11.61 -16.86 1.36
N LEU A 62 12.22 -15.93 2.10
CA LEU A 62 11.91 -15.74 3.53
C LEU A 62 10.46 -15.26 3.72
N LEU A 63 9.99 -14.31 2.92
CA LEU A 63 8.60 -13.85 3.01
C LEU A 63 7.60 -14.99 2.71
N ASP A 64 7.93 -15.88 1.78
CA ASP A 64 7.09 -17.02 1.44
C ASP A 64 7.00 -18.08 2.57
N THR A 65 7.98 -18.09 3.50
CA THR A 65 7.93 -18.98 4.68
C THR A 65 7.07 -18.44 5.83
N LEU A 66 6.58 -17.21 5.74
CA LEU A 66 5.74 -16.64 6.80
C LEU A 66 4.44 -17.44 6.94
N ASN A 67 4.05 -17.70 8.18
CA ASN A 67 2.77 -18.32 8.49
C ASN A 67 1.66 -17.27 8.33
N VAL A 68 0.95 -17.34 7.20
CA VAL A 68 -0.10 -16.40 6.80
C VAL A 68 -1.36 -17.17 6.42
N HIS A 69 -2.52 -16.52 6.42
CA HIS A 69 -3.78 -17.18 6.10
C HIS A 69 -3.81 -17.65 4.64
N HIS A 70 -3.48 -16.75 3.71
CA HIS A 70 -3.47 -17.06 2.30
C HIS A 70 -2.55 -16.10 1.52
N LYS A 71 -2.17 -16.52 0.31
CA LYS A 71 -1.26 -15.78 -0.56
C LYS A 71 -1.88 -15.60 -1.93
N TYR A 72 -1.59 -14.49 -2.58
CA TYR A 72 -2.06 -14.24 -3.93
C TYR A 72 -1.12 -13.29 -4.68
N ILE A 73 -1.18 -13.32 -6.00
CA ILE A 73 -0.46 -12.41 -6.88
C ILE A 73 -1.47 -11.52 -7.60
N ILE A 74 -1.25 -10.21 -7.55
CA ILE A 74 -2.06 -9.24 -8.29
C ILE A 74 -1.19 -8.49 -9.28
N GLN A 75 -1.73 -8.33 -10.50
CA GLN A 75 -1.30 -7.33 -11.46
C GLN A 75 -2.50 -6.42 -11.74
N ALA A 76 -2.45 -5.20 -11.21
CA ALA A 76 -3.58 -4.26 -11.26
C ALA A 76 -3.94 -3.83 -12.69
N THR A 77 -2.93 -3.65 -13.56
CA THR A 77 -3.08 -3.29 -14.97
C THR A 77 -2.06 -4.05 -15.84
N PRO A 78 -2.26 -4.19 -17.16
CA PRO A 78 -1.30 -4.85 -18.05
C PRO A 78 0.13 -4.25 -18.04
N ASN A 79 0.27 -3.03 -17.52
CA ASN A 79 1.52 -2.29 -17.47
C ASN A 79 2.02 -2.06 -16.04
N SER A 80 1.37 -2.58 -15.00
CA SER A 80 1.86 -2.48 -13.62
C SER A 80 2.75 -3.66 -13.29
N ILE A 81 3.75 -3.43 -12.43
CA ILE A 81 4.58 -4.51 -11.90
C ILE A 81 3.73 -5.40 -11.00
N PRO A 82 3.67 -6.71 -11.27
CA PRO A 82 2.97 -7.66 -10.42
C PRO A 82 3.55 -7.66 -9.00
N LYS A 83 2.67 -7.87 -8.01
CA LYS A 83 3.04 -7.93 -6.60
C LYS A 83 2.46 -9.20 -6.01
N ALA A 84 3.24 -9.83 -5.16
CA ALA A 84 2.76 -10.86 -4.25
C ALA A 84 2.17 -10.21 -3.01
N TYR A 85 1.17 -10.85 -2.45
CA TYR A 85 0.44 -10.43 -1.27
C TYR A 85 0.29 -11.63 -0.34
N LEU A 86 0.57 -11.39 0.94
CA LEU A 86 0.46 -12.36 2.03
C LEU A 86 -0.55 -11.77 3.03
N SER A 87 -1.74 -12.36 3.09
CA SER A 87 -2.78 -11.91 4.01
C SER A 87 -2.68 -12.65 5.34
N LEU A 88 -2.70 -11.92 6.45
CA LEU A 88 -2.64 -12.51 7.79
C LEU A 88 -4.00 -12.99 8.29
N ASP A 89 -5.08 -12.58 7.64
CA ASP A 89 -6.46 -12.89 7.98
C ASP A 89 -7.31 -13.19 6.72
N GLU A 90 -8.50 -13.75 6.93
CA GLU A 90 -9.44 -14.10 5.85
C GLU A 90 -9.98 -12.86 5.13
N GLU A 91 -10.23 -11.77 5.87
CA GLU A 91 -10.85 -10.54 5.36
C GLU A 91 -9.84 -9.62 4.64
N GLU A 92 -8.56 -10.01 4.55
CA GLU A 92 -7.47 -9.21 3.97
C GLU A 92 -7.31 -7.84 4.66
N THR A 93 -7.56 -7.76 5.97
CA THR A 93 -7.43 -6.52 6.74
C THR A 93 -5.99 -6.20 7.13
N VAL A 94 -5.10 -7.19 7.15
CA VAL A 94 -3.66 -7.01 7.36
C VAL A 94 -2.87 -7.75 6.28
N VAL A 95 -2.26 -6.98 5.38
CA VAL A 95 -1.65 -7.53 4.17
C VAL A 95 -0.22 -7.05 4.02
N ILE A 96 0.70 -8.01 3.81
CA ILE A 96 2.08 -7.74 3.43
C ILE A 96 2.18 -7.94 1.92
N SER A 97 2.65 -6.93 1.21
CA SER A 97 2.88 -6.99 -0.23
C SER A 97 4.35 -6.77 -0.59
N PHE A 98 4.79 -7.33 -1.71
CA PHE A 98 6.13 -7.10 -2.25
C PHE A 98 6.15 -7.26 -3.78
N PRO A 99 7.03 -6.52 -4.48
CA PRO A 99 7.08 -6.57 -5.93
C PRO A 99 7.76 -7.85 -6.44
N LEU A 100 7.27 -8.38 -7.56
CA LEU A 100 7.86 -9.53 -8.27
C LEU A 100 8.76 -9.11 -9.44
N GLY A 101 8.97 -7.81 -9.60
CA GLY A 101 9.84 -7.20 -10.61
C GLY A 101 10.32 -5.83 -10.13
N ARG A 102 11.14 -5.15 -10.93
CA ARG A 102 11.69 -3.85 -10.52
C ARG A 102 10.61 -2.76 -10.57
N LEU A 103 10.33 -2.13 -9.43
CA LEU A 103 9.39 -1.01 -9.39
C LEU A 103 9.95 0.21 -10.13
N ARG A 104 9.09 0.83 -10.94
CA ARG A 104 9.35 2.14 -11.53
C ARG A 104 9.14 3.24 -10.50
N ARG A 105 9.70 4.42 -10.79
CA ARG A 105 9.59 5.62 -9.95
C ARG A 105 8.14 5.92 -9.56
N ASN A 106 7.21 5.98 -10.53
CA ASN A 106 5.81 6.29 -10.27
C ASN A 106 5.10 5.22 -9.40
N GLU A 107 5.53 3.97 -9.46
CA GLU A 107 5.00 2.90 -8.61
C GLU A 107 5.54 2.97 -7.18
N ILE A 108 6.78 3.43 -6.99
CA ILE A 108 7.30 3.75 -5.65
C ILE A 108 6.58 4.98 -5.09
N GLU A 109 6.49 6.04 -5.90
CA GLU A 109 5.82 7.30 -5.52
C GLU A 109 4.33 7.11 -5.23
N PHE A 110 3.67 6.06 -5.73
CA PHE A 110 2.30 5.71 -5.33
C PHE A 110 2.16 5.46 -3.82
N TYR A 111 3.16 4.82 -3.21
CA TYR A 111 3.11 4.57 -1.77
C TYR A 111 3.26 5.88 -0.98
N SER A 112 4.18 6.75 -1.40
CA SER A 112 4.32 8.11 -0.86
C SER A 112 3.09 8.99 -1.12
N PHE A 113 2.44 8.83 -2.27
CA PHE A 113 1.17 9.50 -2.60
C PHE A 113 0.11 9.18 -1.55
N GLY A 114 0.01 7.92 -1.12
CA GLY A 114 -0.90 7.49 -0.06
C GLY A 114 -0.43 7.84 1.36
N GLY A 115 0.79 8.36 1.54
CA GLY A 115 1.46 8.45 2.83
C GLY A 115 2.15 7.13 3.17
N LEU A 116 3.42 7.20 3.55
CA LEU A 116 4.32 6.07 3.78
C LEU A 116 5.13 6.28 5.06
N VAL A 117 5.15 5.30 5.94
CA VAL A 117 5.89 5.33 7.20
C VAL A 117 6.60 4.00 7.46
N ASN A 118 7.79 4.06 8.03
CA ASN A 118 8.54 2.87 8.45
C ASN A 118 8.31 2.54 9.93
N LEU A 119 8.97 1.49 10.41
CA LEU A 119 8.88 1.06 11.82
C LEU A 119 9.29 2.17 12.80
N LYS A 120 10.34 2.93 12.49
CA LYS A 120 10.82 4.02 13.35
C LYS A 120 9.76 5.12 13.47
N ASP A 121 9.19 5.53 12.33
CA ASP A 121 8.13 6.54 12.29
C ASP A 121 6.93 6.12 13.15
N LEU A 122 6.52 4.85 13.09
CA LEU A 122 5.41 4.33 13.92
C LEU A 122 5.74 4.32 15.41
N LEU A 123 6.94 3.89 15.79
CA LEU A 123 7.39 3.90 17.19
C LEU A 123 7.46 5.32 17.78
N GLU A 124 7.80 6.30 16.95
CA GLU A 124 7.83 7.72 17.30
C GLU A 124 6.44 8.40 17.13
N ASN A 125 5.39 7.62 16.86
CA ASN A 125 4.02 8.08 16.62
C ASN A 125 3.89 9.11 15.47
N ARG A 126 4.87 9.18 14.55
CA ARG A 126 4.85 10.12 13.43
C ARG A 126 3.70 9.79 12.47
N ARG A 127 3.00 10.83 12.03
CA ARG A 127 2.02 10.79 10.95
C ARG A 127 2.55 11.63 9.80
N VAL A 128 2.26 11.20 8.58
CA VAL A 128 2.75 11.86 7.36
C VAL A 128 1.59 12.33 6.48
N PRO A 129 1.78 13.38 5.68
CA PRO A 129 0.78 13.77 4.70
C PRO A 129 0.62 12.70 3.61
N GLY A 130 -0.54 12.71 2.94
CA GLY A 130 -0.82 11.85 1.80
C GLY A 130 -2.24 12.06 1.30
N VAL A 131 -2.59 11.46 0.16
CA VAL A 131 -3.90 11.58 -0.46
C VAL A 131 -4.73 10.33 -0.18
N ASN A 132 -5.97 10.51 0.26
CA ASN A 132 -6.88 9.40 0.52
C ASN A 132 -7.66 8.96 -0.74
N LYS A 133 -8.45 7.88 -0.62
CA LYS A 133 -9.25 7.31 -1.72
C LYS A 133 -10.32 8.28 -2.27
N LYS A 134 -10.63 9.36 -1.54
CA LYS A 134 -11.60 10.41 -1.92
C LYS A 134 -10.93 11.62 -2.58
N LEU A 135 -9.66 11.52 -2.97
CA LEU A 135 -8.88 12.63 -3.56
C LEU A 135 -8.73 13.83 -2.62
N MET A 136 -8.68 13.60 -1.31
CA MET A 136 -8.35 14.63 -0.32
C MET A 136 -6.90 14.47 0.10
N LEU A 137 -6.12 15.55 0.01
CA LEU A 137 -4.82 15.67 0.65
C LEU A 137 -5.04 15.83 2.16
N ILE A 138 -4.57 14.83 2.90
CA ILE A 138 -4.63 14.74 4.36
C ILE A 138 -3.31 15.24 4.91
N ILE A 139 -3.39 16.24 5.79
CA ILE A 139 -2.25 16.82 6.48
C ILE A 139 -2.47 16.64 7.98
N PRO A 140 -1.71 15.76 8.64
CA PRO A 140 -1.88 15.51 10.07
C PRO A 140 -1.66 16.79 10.90
N THR A 141 -2.51 17.00 11.91
CA THR A 141 -2.38 18.05 12.93
C THR A 141 -2.35 17.39 14.30
N GLU A 142 -1.93 18.09 15.36
CA GLU A 142 -1.85 17.50 16.72
C GLU A 142 -3.16 16.80 17.15
N ASN A 143 -4.30 17.43 16.89
CA ASN A 143 -5.62 16.95 17.34
C ASN A 143 -6.43 16.19 16.26
N GLY A 144 -5.88 16.00 15.05
CA GLY A 144 -6.58 15.32 13.97
C GLY A 144 -5.89 15.53 12.63
N HIS A 145 -6.60 16.06 11.64
CA HIS A 145 -5.99 16.40 10.34
C HIS A 145 -6.71 17.55 9.64
N MET A 146 -6.02 18.15 8.68
CA MET A 146 -6.60 19.04 7.68
C MET A 146 -6.79 18.30 6.37
N GLU A 147 -7.93 18.55 5.73
CA GLU A 147 -8.26 18.06 4.39
C GLU A 147 -8.25 19.21 3.38
N ILE A 148 -7.52 19.02 2.29
CA ILE A 148 -7.50 19.92 1.12
C ILE A 148 -7.89 19.08 -0.10
N PRO A 149 -8.84 19.50 -0.94
CA PRO A 149 -9.12 18.81 -2.19
C PRO A 149 -7.86 18.73 -3.05
N LEU A 150 -7.55 17.55 -3.61
CA LEU A 150 -6.41 17.43 -4.53
C LEU A 150 -6.64 18.24 -5.81
N GLU A 151 -7.89 18.35 -6.27
CA GLU A 151 -8.29 19.15 -7.42
C GLU A 151 -7.88 20.62 -7.22
N GLY A 152 -7.08 21.15 -8.16
CA GLY A 152 -6.57 22.52 -8.13
C GLY A 152 -5.43 22.75 -7.13
N ASN A 153 -4.95 21.71 -6.45
CA ASN A 153 -3.86 21.76 -5.46
C ASN A 153 -2.73 20.76 -5.79
N GLU A 154 -2.61 20.33 -7.04
CA GLU A 154 -1.69 19.28 -7.46
C GLU A 154 -0.22 19.66 -7.29
N ASP A 155 0.15 20.90 -7.64
CA ASP A 155 1.50 21.44 -7.41
C ASP A 155 1.84 21.50 -5.92
N TYR A 156 0.87 21.89 -5.10
CA TYR A 156 1.04 21.92 -3.65
C TYR A 156 1.24 20.51 -3.09
N ALA A 157 0.42 19.55 -3.53
CA ALA A 157 0.54 18.15 -3.14
C ALA A 157 1.88 17.54 -3.60
N SER A 158 2.33 17.81 -4.82
CA SER A 158 3.62 17.35 -5.35
C SER A 158 4.78 17.81 -4.45
N LYS A 159 4.81 19.11 -4.11
CA LYS A 159 5.85 19.68 -3.23
C LYS A 159 5.79 19.12 -1.82
N LEU A 160 4.59 19.02 -1.24
CA LEU A 160 4.40 18.53 0.12
C LEU A 160 4.78 17.05 0.27
N LEU A 161 4.32 16.21 -0.66
CA LEU A 161 4.55 14.77 -0.65
C LEU A 161 5.93 14.39 -1.22
N LYS A 162 6.64 15.35 -1.83
CA LYS A 162 7.95 15.18 -2.48
C LYS A 162 7.92 14.10 -3.57
N ILE A 163 6.87 14.09 -4.38
CA ILE A 163 6.70 13.19 -5.53
C ILE A 163 6.47 13.99 -6.81
N SER A 164 6.68 13.35 -7.97
CA SER A 164 6.49 14.03 -9.25
C SER A 164 5.03 14.46 -9.47
N LEU A 165 4.86 15.61 -10.13
CA LEU A 165 3.55 16.07 -10.57
C LEU A 165 2.90 15.06 -11.52
N ASP A 166 3.68 14.39 -12.36
CA ASP A 166 3.21 13.32 -13.24
C ASP A 166 2.56 12.18 -12.44
N THR A 167 3.17 11.74 -11.33
CA THR A 167 2.55 10.74 -10.44
C THR A 167 1.26 11.27 -9.83
N ILE A 168 1.23 12.51 -9.34
CA ILE A 168 0.00 13.13 -8.80
C ILE A 168 -1.13 13.06 -9.84
N MET A 169 -0.86 13.51 -11.07
CA MET A 169 -1.83 13.56 -12.15
C MET A 169 -2.28 12.16 -12.58
N GLU A 170 -1.35 11.19 -12.68
CA GLU A 170 -1.67 9.80 -12.99
C GLU A 170 -2.59 9.20 -11.93
N ARG A 171 -2.24 9.36 -10.64
CA ARG A 171 -3.02 8.79 -9.53
C ARG A 171 -4.38 9.46 -9.39
N LYS A 172 -4.46 10.78 -9.56
CA LYS A 172 -5.72 11.53 -9.62
C LYS A 172 -6.63 10.95 -10.70
N LYS A 173 -6.13 10.84 -11.94
CA LYS A 173 -6.87 10.28 -13.07
C LYS A 173 -7.38 8.86 -12.82
N LEU A 174 -6.57 7.99 -12.20
CA LEU A 174 -6.97 6.62 -11.88
C LEU A 174 -8.09 6.57 -10.83
N LEU A 175 -7.98 7.38 -9.77
CA LEU A 175 -8.99 7.44 -8.72
C LEU A 175 -10.30 8.08 -9.20
N THR A 176 -10.25 9.15 -9.99
CA THR A 176 -11.45 9.77 -10.60
C THR A 176 -12.19 8.76 -11.47
N LYS A 177 -11.49 8.01 -12.33
CA LYS A 177 -12.09 6.95 -13.14
C LYS A 177 -12.77 5.88 -12.28
N ARG A 178 -12.20 5.53 -11.12
CA ARG A 178 -12.79 4.56 -10.19
C ARG A 178 -14.10 5.07 -9.56
N ILE A 179 -14.21 6.37 -9.33
CA ILE A 179 -15.42 7.00 -8.79
C ILE A 179 -16.51 7.05 -9.87
N GLU A 180 -16.15 7.46 -11.09
CA GLU A 180 -17.11 7.60 -12.20
C GLU A 180 -17.62 6.28 -12.76
N ARG A 181 -16.73 5.30 -12.95
CA ARG A 181 -17.01 4.05 -13.68
C ARG A 181 -17.12 2.82 -12.78
N GLY A 182 -16.98 3.00 -11.47
CA GLY A 182 -16.87 1.91 -10.50
C GLY A 182 -15.47 1.29 -10.46
N HIS A 183 -15.30 0.22 -9.67
CA HIS A 183 -14.02 -0.47 -9.60
C HIS A 183 -13.72 -1.10 -10.97
N THR A 184 -12.77 -0.51 -11.70
CA THR A 184 -12.12 -1.24 -12.81
C THR A 184 -11.54 -2.51 -12.19
N GLY A 185 -12.05 -3.67 -12.61
CA GLY A 185 -11.59 -4.95 -12.10
C GLY A 185 -10.06 -5.04 -12.13
N ILE A 186 -9.50 -5.76 -11.16
CA ILE A 186 -8.08 -6.11 -11.17
C ILE A 186 -7.80 -6.84 -12.50
N PHE A 187 -6.79 -6.41 -13.26
CA PHE A 187 -6.48 -7.03 -14.55
C PHE A 187 -6.16 -8.53 -14.41
N LEU A 188 -5.39 -8.87 -13.39
CA LEU A 188 -5.11 -10.25 -13.05
C LEU A 188 -5.00 -10.43 -11.52
N ARG A 189 -5.69 -11.44 -11.00
CA ARG A 189 -5.49 -11.99 -9.65
C ARG A 189 -5.26 -13.50 -9.79
N TYR A 190 -4.28 -14.00 -9.06
CA TYR A 190 -3.97 -15.43 -8.99
C TYR A 190 -3.84 -15.81 -7.51
N ASP A 191 -4.82 -16.53 -6.99
CA ASP A 191 -4.83 -17.04 -5.63
C ASP A 191 -4.03 -18.35 -5.56
N LEU A 192 -3.09 -18.43 -4.60
CA LEU A 192 -2.24 -19.60 -4.45
C LEU A 192 -3.02 -20.74 -3.79
N SER A 193 -2.81 -21.95 -4.29
CA SER A 193 -3.55 -23.14 -3.82
C SER A 193 -2.72 -24.01 -2.86
N GLY A 194 -3.28 -24.35 -1.71
CA GLY A 194 -2.65 -25.26 -0.74
C GLY A 194 -1.24 -24.81 -0.32
N ASN A 195 -0.24 -25.66 -0.58
CA ASN A 195 1.18 -25.40 -0.28
C ASN A 195 1.96 -24.80 -1.47
N GLU A 196 1.28 -24.28 -2.50
CA GLU A 196 1.93 -23.61 -3.62
C GLU A 196 2.80 -22.45 -3.11
N SER A 197 4.05 -22.41 -3.58
CA SER A 197 4.98 -21.32 -3.27
C SER A 197 4.74 -20.12 -4.18
N ILE A 198 5.16 -18.92 -3.74
CA ILE A 198 5.17 -17.72 -4.60
C ILE A 198 6.04 -17.94 -5.83
N TYR A 199 7.12 -18.73 -5.71
CA TYR A 199 7.99 -19.08 -6.82
C TYR A 199 7.28 -19.97 -7.87
N ASP A 200 6.49 -20.95 -7.43
CA ASP A 200 5.72 -21.82 -8.33
C ASP A 200 4.64 -21.02 -9.07
N ALA A 201 3.92 -20.19 -8.33
CA ALA A 201 2.91 -19.29 -8.89
C ALA A 201 3.54 -18.31 -9.90
N PHE A 202 4.68 -17.70 -9.56
CA PHE A 202 5.44 -16.84 -10.46
C PHE A 202 5.79 -17.56 -11.77
N ASN A 203 6.37 -18.77 -11.69
CA ASN A 203 6.77 -19.53 -12.87
C ASN A 203 5.58 -19.93 -13.76
N ARG A 204 4.46 -20.31 -13.15
CA ARG A 204 3.22 -20.62 -13.87
C ARG A 204 2.73 -19.39 -14.62
N MET A 205 2.67 -18.24 -13.96
CA MET A 205 2.23 -16.98 -14.55
C MET A 205 3.20 -16.47 -15.62
N TYR A 206 4.51 -16.62 -15.42
CA TYR A 206 5.55 -16.27 -16.39
C TYR A 206 5.39 -17.03 -17.70
N LYS A 207 5.06 -18.32 -17.63
CA LYS A 207 4.86 -19.18 -18.82
C LYS A 207 3.53 -18.92 -19.52
N SER A 208 2.48 -18.58 -18.76
CA SER A 208 1.10 -18.53 -19.27
C SER A 208 0.62 -17.13 -19.66
N ASN A 209 1.21 -16.05 -19.13
CA ASN A 209 0.72 -14.70 -19.33
C ASN A 209 1.81 -13.74 -19.87
N LYS A 210 1.63 -13.32 -21.14
CA LYS A 210 2.56 -12.41 -21.83
C LYS A 210 2.72 -11.04 -21.16
N PHE A 211 1.67 -10.52 -20.51
CA PHE A 211 1.70 -9.22 -19.84
C PHE A 211 2.44 -9.30 -18.51
N PHE A 212 2.28 -10.41 -17.78
CA PHE A 212 3.05 -10.68 -16.58
C PHE A 212 4.53 -10.80 -16.92
N LYS A 213 4.87 -11.69 -17.86
CA LYS A 213 6.25 -11.91 -18.35
C LYS A 213 6.95 -10.60 -18.72
N ARG A 214 6.30 -9.82 -19.59
CA ARG A 214 6.82 -8.52 -20.05
C ARG A 214 7.12 -7.54 -18.91
N MET A 215 6.40 -7.60 -17.79
CA MET A 215 6.60 -6.67 -16.67
C MET A 215 7.68 -7.13 -15.69
N VAL A 216 8.02 -8.42 -15.65
CA VAL A 216 9.06 -8.95 -14.73
C VAL A 216 10.43 -9.08 -15.40
N ASP A 217 10.50 -9.10 -16.73
CA ASP A 217 11.74 -9.12 -17.52
C ASP A 217 12.46 -7.75 -17.60
N VAL A 218 11.92 -6.68 -16.98
CA VAL A 218 12.38 -5.28 -17.07
C VAL A 218 13.08 -4.84 -15.78
#